data_AF-A0A7C1ADG3-F1
#
_entry.id   AF-A0A7C1ADG3-F1
#
_cell.length_a   1.000
_cell.length_b   1.000
_cell.length_c   1.000
_cell.angle_alpha   90.00
_cell.angle_beta   90.00
_cell.angle_gamma   90.00
#
_symmetry.space_group_name_H-M   'P 1'
#
loop_
_entity.id
_entity.type
_entity.pdbx_description
1 polymer ?
#
loop_
_entity_poly.entity_id
_entity_poly.type
_entity_poly.pdbx_seq_one_letter_code
_entity_poly.pdbx_strand_id
1 'polypeptide(L)' 'MNYEAVIGIETHVELKTRSKMFCGCSAEFGAEPNTHTCPVCLGLPGALPVPNEQAIEWIVAIG' A
#
# COMPACT_ATOMS: atom_id res chain seq x y z
N MET A 1 42.16 -12.05 10.70
CA MET A 1 40.93 -11.40 10.23
C MET A 1 39.88 -11.71 11.27
N ASN A 2 39.56 -10.77 12.16
CA ASN A 2 38.75 -11.04 13.36
C ASN A 2 37.51 -10.10 13.40
N TYR A 3 36.82 -9.91 12.28
CA TYR A 3 35.57 -9.16 12.22
C TYR A 3 34.51 -9.94 11.48
N GLU A 4 33.26 -9.76 11.90
CA GLU A 4 32.08 -10.36 11.30
C GLU A 4 31.18 -9.23 10.75
N ALA A 5 30.73 -9.39 9.50
CA ALA A 5 29.78 -8.45 8.91
C ALA A 5 28.36 -8.83 9.33
N VAL A 6 27.64 -7.88 9.93
CA VAL A 6 26.21 -8.01 10.26
C VAL A 6 25.43 -7.00 9.42
N ILE A 7 24.55 -7.50 8.56
CA ILE A 7 23.81 -6.69 7.59
C ILE A 7 22.30 -6.95 7.76
N GLY A 8 21.52 -5.89 7.89
CA GLY A 8 20.06 -5.92 7.88
C GLY A 8 19.51 -5.26 6.63
N ILE A 9 18.38 -5.78 6.12
CA ILE A 9 17.69 -5.23 4.95
C ILE A 9 16.22 -5.05 5.30
N GLU A 10 15.67 -3.90 4.94
CA GLU A 10 14.24 -3.62 4.96
C GLU A 10 13.77 -3.45 3.51
N THR A 11 12.66 -4.10 3.17
CA THR A 11 12.09 -4.03 1.82
C THR A 11 10.61 -3.66 1.88
N HIS A 12 10.17 -2.89 0.89
CA HIS A 12 8.76 -2.58 0.66
C HIS A 12 8.35 -3.19 -0.67
N VAL A 13 7.19 -3.86 -0.69
CA VAL A 13 6.61 -4.45 -1.91
C VAL A 13 5.23 -3.83 -2.11
N GLU A 14 5.03 -3.23 -3.28
CA GLU A 14 3.72 -2.70 -3.67
C GLU A 14 2.84 -3.83 -4.22
N LEU A 15 1.70 -4.06 -3.56
CA LEU A 15 0.72 -5.04 -4.02
C LEU A 15 0.01 -4.50 -5.26
N LYS A 16 -0.04 -5.30 -6.34
CA LYS A 16 -0.68 -4.95 -7.62
C LYS A 16 -2.22 -5.04 -7.57
N THR A 17 -2.85 -4.54 -6.51
CA THR A 17 -4.30 -4.56 -6.35
C THR A 17 -4.95 -3.55 -7.28
N ARG A 18 -6.24 -3.73 -7.60
CA ARG A 18 -6.97 -2.76 -8.43
C ARG A 18 -7.27 -1.45 -7.70
N SER A 19 -7.56 -1.53 -6.41
CA SER A 19 -7.86 -0.40 -5.54
C SER A 19 -6.82 -0.25 -4.42
N LYS A 20 -6.77 0.94 -3.82
CA LYS A 20 -5.93 1.23 -2.64
C LYS A 20 -6.33 0.37 -1.42
N MET A 21 -5.48 0.38 -0.40
CA MET A 21 -5.65 -0.45 0.81
C MET A 21 -6.89 -0.11 1.63
N PHE A 22 -7.27 1.17 1.71
CA PHE A 22 -8.32 1.65 2.62
C PHE A 22 -9.49 2.36 1.92
N CYS A 23 -9.51 2.41 0.59
CA CYS A 23 -10.57 3.05 -0.19
C CYS A 23 -10.63 2.48 -1.62
N GLY A 24 -11.71 2.76 -2.34
CA GLY A 24 -11.94 2.26 -3.70
C GLY A 24 -11.20 2.99 -4.82
N CYS A 25 -10.33 3.96 -4.54
CA CYS A 25 -9.56 4.64 -5.58
C CYS A 25 -8.62 3.66 -6.29
N SER A 26 -8.41 3.87 -7.59
CA SER A 26 -7.44 3.11 -8.39
C SER A 26 -6.02 3.18 -7.80
N ALA A 27 -5.33 2.05 -7.81
CA ALA A 27 -3.90 1.94 -7.50
C ALA A 27 -3.02 1.92 -8.77
N GLU A 28 -3.58 2.23 -9.94
CA GLU A 28 -2.83 2.26 -11.19
C GLU A 28 -1.85 3.45 -11.25
N PHE A 29 -0.70 3.18 -11.87
CA PHE A 29 0.34 4.16 -12.14
C PHE A 29 -0.01 5.04 -13.36
N GLY A 30 0.51 6.28 -13.36
CA GLY A 30 0.52 7.14 -14.56
C GLY A 30 -0.68 8.07 -14.73
N ALA A 31 -1.55 8.20 -13.73
CA ALA A 31 -2.66 9.14 -13.77
C ALA A 31 -2.22 10.60 -13.54
N GLU A 32 -3.02 11.55 -14.03
CA GLU A 32 -2.80 12.98 -13.78
C GLU A 32 -2.81 13.30 -12.27
N PRO A 33 -2.10 14.35 -11.81
CA PRO A 33 -2.02 14.71 -10.40
C PRO A 33 -3.39 14.82 -9.74
N ASN A 34 -3.53 14.18 -8.57
CA ASN A 34 -4.73 14.21 -7.72
C ASN A 34 -6.02 13.64 -8.33
N THR A 35 -5.96 12.90 -9.44
CA THR A 35 -7.15 12.29 -10.07
C THR A 35 -7.61 10.99 -9.43
N HIS A 36 -6.68 10.17 -8.92
CA HIS A 36 -6.98 8.93 -8.18
C HIS A 36 -7.12 9.20 -6.68
N THR A 37 -7.99 10.15 -6.30
CA THR A 37 -8.15 10.59 -4.90
C THR A 37 -9.60 10.54 -4.43
N CYS A 38 -9.78 10.49 -3.10
CA CYS A 38 -11.07 10.56 -2.44
C CYS A 38 -10.87 11.08 -1.01
N PRO A 39 -11.96 11.42 -0.27
CA PRO A 39 -11.85 11.90 1.11
C PRO A 39 -11.01 11.02 2.04
N VAL A 40 -11.05 9.69 1.87
CA VAL A 40 -10.29 8.75 2.71
C VAL A 40 -8.79 8.89 2.48
N CYS A 41 -8.33 8.77 1.23
CA CYS A 41 -6.88 8.81 0.94
C CYS A 41 -6.28 10.23 0.96
N LEU A 42 -7.13 11.27 1.03
CA LEU A 42 -6.72 12.64 1.30
C LEU A 42 -6.78 13.01 2.79
N GLY A 43 -7.27 12.11 3.66
CA GLY A 43 -7.38 12.36 5.10
C GLY A 43 -8.38 13.48 5.44
N LEU A 44 -9.47 13.61 4.68
CA LEU A 44 -10.48 14.65 4.94
C LEU A 44 -11.32 14.32 6.18
N PRO A 45 -11.81 15.34 6.91
CA PRO A 45 -12.63 15.14 8.11
C PRO A 45 -13.86 14.27 7.84
N GLY A 46 -14.09 13.27 8.71
CA GLY A 46 -15.26 12.39 8.63
C GLY A 46 -15.11 11.20 7.67
N ALA A 47 -13.99 11.07 6.94
CA ALA A 47 -13.73 9.91 6.11
C ALA A 47 -13.26 8.71 6.95
N LEU A 48 -13.79 7.51 6.65
CA LEU A 48 -13.45 6.27 7.36
C LEU A 48 -12.75 5.27 6.41
N PRO A 49 -11.70 4.57 6.89
CA PRO A 49 -11.01 3.55 6.09
C PRO A 49 -11.83 2.27 5.97
N VAL A 50 -11.79 1.63 4.81
CA VAL A 50 -12.36 0.29 4.57
C VAL A 50 -11.26 -0.62 4.00
N PRO A 51 -10.83 -1.68 4.72
CA PRO A 51 -9.76 -2.55 4.27
C PRO A 51 -10.05 -3.25 2.94
N ASN A 52 -9.00 -3.43 2.13
CA ASN A 52 -9.07 -4.12 0.86
C ASN A 52 -8.88 -5.64 1.05
N GLU A 53 -9.92 -6.41 0.74
CA GLU A 53 -9.95 -7.87 0.87
C GLU A 53 -8.82 -8.55 0.08
N GLN A 54 -8.60 -8.15 -1.18
CA GLN A 54 -7.54 -8.72 -2.02
C GLN A 54 -6.15 -8.40 -1.46
N ALA A 55 -5.95 -7.19 -0.91
CA ALA A 55 -4.68 -6.84 -0.29
C ALA A 55 -4.39 -7.70 0.94
N ILE A 56 -5.42 -8.00 1.75
CA ILE A 56 -5.31 -8.89 2.92
C ILE A 56 -5.02 -10.33 2.48
N GLU A 57 -5.73 -10.85 1.47
CA GLU A 57 -5.48 -12.18 0.94
C GLU A 57 -4.02 -12.33 0.49
N TRP A 58 -3.50 -11.33 -0.22
CA TRP A 58 -2.12 -11.37 -0.74
C TRP A 58 -1.07 -11.17 0.34
N ILE A 59 -1.32 -10.35 1.36
CA ILE A 59 -0.37 -10.20 2.46
C ILE A 59 -0.25 -11.50 3.26
N VAL A 60 -1.36 -12.23 3.45
CA VAL A 60 -1.35 -13.56 4.06
C VAL A 60 -0.62 -14.58 3.18
N ALA A 61 -0.74 -14.48 1.85
CA ALA A 61 -0.05 -15.36 0.92
C ALA A 61 1.47 -15.09 0.86
N ILE A 62 1.91 -13.86 1.10
CA ILE A 62 3.34 -13.48 1.12
C ILE A 62 4.07 -14.06 2.34
N GLY A 63 3.44 -14.05 3.53
CA GLY A 63 3.99 -14.58 4.78
C GLY A 63 4.11 -13.54 5.89
#